data_AF-A0A9D8N3X4-F1
#
_entry.id   AF-A0A9D8N3X4-F1
#
_cell.length_a   1.000
_cell.length_b   1.000
_cell.length_c   1.000
_cell.angle_alpha   90.00
_cell.angle_beta   90.00
_cell.angle_gamma   90.00
#
_symmetry.space_group_name_H-M   'P 1'
#
loop_
_entity.id
_entity.type
_entity.pdbx_description
1 polymer ?
#
loop_
_entity_poly.entity_id
_entity_poly.type
_entity_poly.pdbx_seq_one_letter_code
_entity_poly.pdbx_strand_id
1 'polypeptide(L)'
;MAQEEIIFPNNIRNIRLSRGMKMTELSRRAGLSLSAVSKIEKGVRRLNQKQLLNICNILGCKLSDIFIHESDDVALQWQSEIKRRLNDNENSGLKVFGSGLRKIRQQSGKTIAQAAKDAGMTLSVYHKIEVGQREIYENEIEPLAKSFTMTASSMFDKIANLYKSGELTKQINKVKERVKSVLVPDNPVSGIDVHDGLYGAKLYDSARKKLVPVFGTPSGRTILFKKSDETMIVAPMDLEGRKGIYAVVPNAKQLGGILPEKSYVFADINAPVSVGDLAICLDSDFAKLDSNDVANAQIVSVRQDTKGKIYGHGTGTEKITGATMHKVIMIVMK
;
A
#
# COMPACT_ATOMS: atom_id res chain seq x y z
N MET A 1 -22.50 3.44 24.21
CA MET A 1 -22.34 3.70 22.77
C MET A 1 -20.92 3.38 22.36
N ALA A 2 -20.70 2.14 21.91
CA ALA A 2 -19.45 1.70 21.30
C ALA A 2 -19.01 2.65 20.17
N GLN A 3 -17.74 3.04 20.17
CA GLN A 3 -17.18 3.93 19.15
C GLN A 3 -16.58 3.14 18.00
N GLU A 4 -16.87 3.58 16.77
CA GLU A 4 -16.33 2.99 15.54
C GLU A 4 -14.80 3.10 15.52
N GLU A 5 -14.14 2.06 15.01
CA GLU A 5 -12.69 2.00 14.88
C GLU A 5 -12.19 3.03 13.88
N ILE A 6 -11.05 3.63 14.19
CA ILE A 6 -10.40 4.59 13.30
C ILE A 6 -9.59 3.79 12.28
N ILE A 7 -9.94 3.96 11.00
CA ILE A 7 -9.36 3.26 9.86
C ILE A 7 -8.55 4.18 8.94
N PHE A 8 -8.70 5.50 9.08
CA PHE A 8 -7.95 6.50 8.33
C PHE A 8 -7.81 7.81 9.14
N PRO A 9 -6.81 7.90 10.03
CA PRO A 9 -6.41 9.18 10.63
C PRO A 9 -6.10 10.19 9.53
N ASN A 10 -6.59 11.42 9.66
CA ASN A 10 -6.41 12.47 8.65
C ASN A 10 -6.48 13.88 9.23
N ASN A 11 -6.05 14.85 8.43
CA ASN A 11 -6.04 16.26 8.78
C ASN A 11 -7.18 17.09 8.13
N ILE A 12 -8.15 16.43 7.48
CA ILE A 12 -9.19 17.08 6.65
C ILE A 12 -10.01 18.07 7.48
N ARG A 13 -10.36 17.70 8.71
CA ARG A 13 -11.15 18.55 9.61
C ARG A 13 -10.45 19.87 9.94
N ASN A 14 -9.16 19.80 10.28
CA ASN A 14 -8.39 20.98 10.68
C ASN A 14 -8.18 21.91 9.48
N ILE A 15 -7.84 21.34 8.33
CA ILE A 15 -7.71 22.07 7.05
C ILE A 15 -9.02 22.75 6.65
N ARG A 16 -10.15 22.06 6.82
CA ARG A 16 -11.46 22.63 6.52
C ARG A 16 -11.77 23.81 7.45
N LEU A 17 -11.49 23.68 8.75
CA LEU A 17 -11.74 24.71 9.75
C LEU A 17 -10.83 25.92 9.59
N SER A 18 -9.55 25.74 9.29
CA SER A 18 -8.61 26.84 9.03
C SER A 18 -9.02 27.68 7.81
N ARG A 19 -9.79 27.09 6.89
CA ARG A 19 -10.35 27.76 5.71
C ARG A 19 -11.76 28.32 5.93
N GLY A 20 -12.26 28.30 7.18
CA GLY A 20 -13.60 28.79 7.52
C GLY A 20 -14.74 28.01 6.85
N MET A 21 -14.48 26.80 6.34
CA MET A 21 -15.46 26.05 5.56
C MET A 21 -16.36 25.19 6.47
N LYS A 22 -17.67 25.27 6.29
CA LYS A 22 -18.64 24.42 7.00
C LYS A 22 -18.61 22.99 6.44
N MET A 23 -18.90 22.00 7.28
CA MET A 23 -18.99 20.59 6.86
C MET A 23 -20.06 20.37 5.78
N THR A 24 -21.17 21.12 5.83
CA THR A 24 -22.23 21.13 4.82
C THR A 24 -21.73 21.62 3.47
N GLU A 25 -20.83 22.61 3.47
CA GLU A 25 -20.28 23.16 2.24
C GLU A 25 -19.28 22.19 1.59
N LEU A 26 -18.42 21.55 2.39
CA LEU A 26 -17.54 20.48 1.89
C LEU A 26 -18.36 19.31 1.33
N SER A 27 -19.43 18.91 2.02
CA SER A 27 -20.36 17.87 1.56
C SER A 27 -20.97 18.21 0.20
N ARG A 28 -21.51 19.41 0.04
CA ARG A 28 -22.11 19.89 -1.20
C ARG A 28 -21.09 19.93 -2.35
N ARG A 29 -19.92 20.51 -2.14
CA ARG A 29 -18.87 20.63 -3.18
C ARG A 29 -18.25 19.28 -3.55
N ALA A 30 -18.09 18.37 -2.59
CA ALA A 30 -17.49 17.07 -2.83
C ALA A 30 -18.47 16.04 -3.44
N GLY A 31 -19.76 16.37 -3.53
CA GLY A 31 -20.80 15.43 -3.96
C GLY A 31 -20.96 14.27 -2.97
N LEU A 32 -20.73 14.51 -1.68
CA LEU A 32 -20.81 13.51 -0.61
C LEU A 32 -21.92 13.87 0.37
N SER A 33 -22.55 12.89 1.01
CA SER A 33 -23.52 13.18 2.07
C SER A 33 -22.84 13.77 3.31
N LEU A 34 -23.57 14.56 4.10
CA LEU A 34 -23.05 15.16 5.33
C LEU A 34 -22.53 14.10 6.31
N SER A 35 -23.24 12.97 6.42
CA SER A 35 -22.83 11.81 7.21
C SER A 35 -21.54 11.18 6.67
N ALA A 36 -21.37 11.12 5.35
CA ALA A 36 -20.15 10.62 4.74
C ALA A 36 -18.95 11.50 5.12
N VAL A 37 -19.05 12.82 4.96
CA VAL A 37 -17.99 13.77 5.32
C VAL A 37 -17.67 13.69 6.82
N SER A 38 -18.68 13.62 7.68
CA SER A 38 -18.45 13.47 9.12
C SER A 38 -17.67 12.20 9.47
N LYS A 39 -18.01 11.07 8.84
CA LYS A 39 -17.29 9.81 9.03
C LYS A 39 -15.87 9.82 8.47
N ILE A 40 -15.67 10.53 7.36
CA ILE A 40 -14.34 10.75 6.76
C ILE A 40 -13.47 11.57 7.72
N GLU A 41 -13.96 12.71 8.21
CA GLU A 41 -13.21 13.58 9.14
C GLU A 41 -12.90 12.88 10.47
N LYS A 42 -13.79 11.99 10.93
CA LYS A 42 -13.58 11.17 12.13
C LYS A 42 -12.71 9.94 11.88
N GLY A 43 -12.24 9.74 10.65
CA GLY A 43 -11.35 8.65 10.27
C GLY A 43 -11.98 7.26 10.32
N VAL A 44 -13.32 7.17 10.41
CA VAL A 44 -14.07 5.91 10.49
C VAL A 44 -14.60 5.46 9.12
N ARG A 45 -14.33 6.24 8.06
CA ARG A 45 -14.67 5.92 6.68
C ARG A 45 -13.48 6.13 5.76
N ARG A 46 -13.22 5.13 4.92
CA ARG A 46 -12.20 5.18 3.87
C ARG A 46 -12.62 6.07 2.72
N LEU A 47 -11.63 6.72 2.13
CA LEU A 47 -11.71 7.50 0.90
C LEU A 47 -11.07 6.72 -0.24
N ASN A 48 -11.65 6.79 -1.44
CA ASN A 48 -10.94 6.39 -2.65
C ASN A 48 -10.08 7.54 -3.18
N GLN A 49 -9.12 7.24 -4.07
CA GLN A 49 -8.17 8.23 -4.60
C GLN A 49 -8.88 9.42 -5.29
N LYS A 50 -9.96 9.17 -6.04
CA LYS A 50 -10.75 10.21 -6.71
C LYS A 50 -11.41 11.16 -5.71
N GLN A 51 -12.00 10.61 -4.64
CA GLN A 51 -12.62 11.39 -3.56
C GLN A 51 -11.58 12.20 -2.79
N LEU A 52 -10.41 11.61 -2.54
CA LEU A 52 -9.31 12.26 -1.85
C LEU A 52 -8.78 13.46 -2.65
N LEU A 53 -8.50 13.27 -3.94
CA LEU A 53 -8.10 14.36 -4.84
C LEU A 53 -9.17 15.44 -4.97
N ASN A 54 -10.46 15.05 -5.02
CA ASN A 54 -11.56 16.01 -5.07
C ASN A 54 -11.60 16.88 -3.79
N ILE A 55 -11.45 16.25 -2.62
CA ILE A 55 -11.38 16.96 -1.34
C ILE A 55 -10.16 17.88 -1.30
N CYS A 56 -8.97 17.43 -1.77
CA CYS A 56 -7.79 18.28 -1.89
C CYS A 56 -8.04 19.52 -2.75
N ASN A 57 -8.68 19.36 -3.90
CA ASN A 57 -8.97 20.46 -4.82
C ASN A 57 -9.96 21.46 -4.21
N ILE A 58 -11.02 20.98 -3.55
CA ILE A 58 -12.02 21.84 -2.90
C ILE A 58 -11.42 22.61 -1.74
N LEU A 59 -10.57 21.95 -0.97
CA LEU A 59 -9.90 22.57 0.16
C LEU A 59 -8.76 23.48 -0.35
N GLY A 60 -8.09 23.16 -1.45
CA GLY A 60 -6.92 23.89 -1.96
C GLY A 60 -5.62 23.48 -1.26
N CYS A 61 -5.48 22.20 -0.88
CA CYS A 61 -4.26 21.66 -0.28
C CYS A 61 -3.66 20.54 -1.14
N LYS A 62 -2.39 20.22 -0.87
CA LYS A 62 -1.73 19.05 -1.46
C LYS A 62 -2.22 17.78 -0.78
N LEU A 63 -1.96 16.65 -1.44
CA LEU A 63 -2.29 15.34 -0.90
C LEU A 63 -1.51 15.04 0.40
N SER A 64 -0.25 15.50 0.47
CA SER A 64 0.62 15.41 1.65
C SER A 64 -0.05 15.98 2.90
N ASP A 65 -0.72 17.12 2.75
CA ASP A 65 -1.25 17.89 3.87
C ASP A 65 -2.44 17.19 4.57
N ILE A 66 -3.12 16.29 3.84
CA ILE A 66 -4.22 15.47 4.39
C ILE A 66 -3.69 14.33 5.26
N PHE A 67 -2.54 13.77 4.90
CA PHE A 67 -1.89 12.74 5.69
C PHE A 67 -1.25 13.37 6.93
N ILE A 68 -1.17 12.61 8.01
CA ILE A 68 -0.59 13.07 9.27
C ILE A 68 0.85 12.59 9.33
N HIS A 69 1.78 13.50 9.61
CA HIS A 69 3.17 13.16 9.84
C HIS A 69 3.43 13.03 11.35
N GLU A 70 4.45 12.23 11.70
CA GLU A 70 4.74 11.86 13.10
C GLU A 70 5.10 13.06 13.98
N SER A 71 5.60 14.14 13.39
CA SER A 71 5.95 15.39 14.07
C SER A 71 4.77 16.34 14.33
N ASP A 72 3.57 16.03 13.82
CA ASP A 72 2.42 16.93 13.89
C ASP A 72 1.67 16.78 15.22
N ASP A 73 1.26 17.90 15.84
CA ASP A 73 0.37 17.89 17.03
C ASP A 73 -0.93 17.09 16.79
N VAL A 74 -1.34 16.99 15.52
CA VAL A 74 -2.50 16.23 15.07
C VAL A 74 -2.30 14.72 15.31
N ALA A 75 -1.07 14.20 15.22
CA ALA A 75 -0.77 12.80 15.49
C ALA A 75 -1.09 12.41 16.95
N LEU A 76 -0.71 13.26 17.91
CA LEU A 76 -0.98 13.06 19.34
C LEU A 76 -2.49 13.05 19.64
N GLN A 77 -3.26 13.92 18.96
CA GLN A 77 -4.72 13.92 19.06
C GLN A 77 -5.33 12.61 18.58
N TRP A 78 -4.87 12.08 17.45
CA TRP A 78 -5.34 10.80 16.94
C TRP A 78 -4.94 9.63 17.82
N GLN A 79 -3.71 9.60 18.34
CA GLN A 79 -3.27 8.57 19.28
C GLN A 79 -4.15 8.54 20.53
N SER A 80 -4.45 9.71 21.09
CA SER A 80 -5.32 9.86 22.26
C SER A 80 -6.76 9.40 21.98
N GLU A 81 -7.30 9.75 20.82
CA GLU A 81 -8.65 9.35 20.40
C GLU A 81 -8.74 7.83 20.16
N ILE A 82 -7.74 7.23 19.51
CA ILE A 82 -7.66 5.77 19.31
C ILE A 82 -7.61 5.07 20.67
N LYS A 83 -6.75 5.54 21.58
CA LYS A 83 -6.61 4.98 22.92
C LYS A 83 -7.92 5.09 23.73
N ARG A 84 -8.61 6.24 23.65
CA ARG A 84 -9.93 6.41 24.28
C ARG A 84 -10.93 5.38 23.74
N ARG A 85 -11.03 5.23 22.42
CA ARG A 85 -11.94 4.28 21.78
C ARG A 85 -11.63 2.82 22.09
N LEU A 86 -10.35 2.48 22.23
CA LEU A 86 -9.95 1.15 22.67
C LEU A 86 -10.42 0.90 24.10
N ASN A 87 -10.13 1.81 25.04
CA ASN A 87 -10.54 1.68 26.43
C ASN A 87 -12.07 1.61 26.59
N ASP A 88 -12.81 2.47 25.87
CA ASP A 88 -14.28 2.45 25.86
C ASP A 88 -14.83 1.08 25.40
N ASN A 89 -14.13 0.44 24.46
CA ASN A 89 -14.53 -0.85 23.91
C ASN A 89 -14.07 -2.04 24.78
N GLU A 90 -13.02 -1.92 25.61
CA GLU A 90 -12.51 -3.01 26.46
C GLU A 90 -13.53 -3.49 27.50
N ASN A 91 -14.29 -2.56 28.09
CA ASN A 91 -15.26 -2.88 29.15
C ASN A 91 -16.65 -3.27 28.63
N SER A 92 -16.87 -3.18 27.31
CA SER A 92 -18.21 -3.32 26.72
C SER A 92 -18.67 -4.77 26.52
N GLY A 93 -17.78 -5.77 26.65
CA GLY A 93 -18.09 -7.17 26.32
C GLY A 93 -18.36 -7.45 24.83
N LEU A 94 -18.49 -6.40 23.99
CA LEU A 94 -18.84 -6.49 22.57
C LEU A 94 -17.79 -7.24 21.76
N LYS A 95 -16.51 -7.11 22.11
CA LYS A 95 -15.41 -7.83 21.44
C LYS A 95 -15.47 -9.33 21.73
N VAL A 96 -15.89 -9.71 22.95
CA VAL A 96 -16.09 -11.12 23.32
C VAL A 96 -17.29 -11.67 22.56
N PHE A 97 -18.41 -10.94 22.57
CA PHE A 97 -19.61 -11.35 21.86
C PHE A 97 -19.36 -11.49 20.35
N GLY A 98 -18.79 -10.47 19.71
CA GLY A 98 -18.50 -10.48 18.27
C GLY A 98 -17.52 -11.58 17.86
N SER A 99 -16.46 -11.82 18.65
CA SER A 99 -15.51 -12.92 18.39
C SER A 99 -16.17 -14.29 18.55
N GLY A 100 -17.03 -14.45 19.56
CA GLY A 100 -17.83 -15.66 19.76
C GLY A 100 -18.79 -15.90 18.60
N LEU A 101 -19.51 -14.87 18.17
CA LEU A 101 -20.41 -14.91 17.02
C LEU A 101 -19.68 -15.31 15.74
N ARG A 102 -18.48 -14.76 15.50
CA ARG A 102 -17.62 -15.13 14.37
C ARG A 102 -17.27 -16.61 14.39
N LYS A 103 -16.90 -17.15 15.57
CA LYS A 103 -16.55 -18.56 15.72
C LYS A 103 -17.75 -19.46 15.48
N ILE A 104 -18.92 -19.09 16.01
CA ILE A 104 -20.19 -19.79 15.75
C ILE A 104 -20.47 -19.81 14.25
N ARG A 105 -20.39 -18.66 13.58
CA ARG A 105 -20.60 -18.56 12.13
C ARG A 105 -19.62 -19.45 11.34
N GLN A 106 -18.34 -19.47 11.71
CA GLN A 106 -17.33 -20.33 11.08
C GLN A 106 -17.63 -21.81 11.29
N GLN A 107 -18.05 -22.22 12.48
CA GLN A 107 -18.48 -23.60 12.76
C GLN A 107 -19.72 -24.01 11.96
N SER A 108 -20.65 -23.06 11.74
CA SER A 108 -21.83 -23.27 10.90
C SER A 108 -21.55 -23.14 9.39
N GLY A 109 -20.31 -22.85 8.98
CA GLY A 109 -19.92 -22.73 7.56
C GLY A 109 -20.55 -21.55 6.81
N LYS A 110 -21.16 -20.58 7.50
CA LYS A 110 -21.88 -19.46 6.86
C LYS A 110 -20.95 -18.30 6.49
N THR A 111 -21.21 -17.66 5.36
CA THR A 111 -20.59 -16.38 5.01
C THR A 111 -21.21 -15.24 5.83
N ILE A 112 -20.52 -14.11 5.96
CA ILE A 112 -21.06 -12.92 6.64
C ILE A 112 -22.36 -12.45 5.96
N ALA A 113 -22.41 -12.52 4.62
CA ALA A 113 -23.60 -12.13 3.86
C ALA A 113 -24.79 -13.06 4.11
N GLN A 114 -24.55 -14.38 4.18
CA GLN A 114 -25.60 -15.34 4.46
C GLN A 114 -26.13 -15.18 5.90
N ALA A 115 -25.24 -15.06 6.89
CA ALA A 115 -25.64 -14.87 8.28
C ALA A 115 -26.43 -13.57 8.49
N ALA A 116 -26.02 -12.47 7.83
CA ALA A 116 -26.76 -11.21 7.86
C ALA A 116 -28.18 -11.35 7.30
N LYS A 117 -28.31 -12.01 6.13
CA LYS A 117 -29.60 -12.23 5.48
C LYS A 117 -30.52 -13.09 6.35
N ASP A 118 -29.99 -14.18 6.91
CA ASP A 118 -30.74 -15.10 7.77
C ASP A 118 -31.19 -14.43 9.08
N ALA A 119 -30.41 -13.48 9.60
CA ALA A 119 -30.75 -12.69 10.78
C ALA A 119 -31.70 -11.50 10.49
N GLY A 120 -32.09 -11.28 9.23
CA GLY A 120 -32.92 -10.13 8.84
C GLY A 120 -32.19 -8.79 8.96
N MET A 121 -30.85 -8.80 8.93
CA MET A 121 -30.00 -7.62 9.09
C MET A 121 -29.32 -7.23 7.78
N THR A 122 -28.93 -5.97 7.65
CA THR A 122 -28.03 -5.58 6.58
C THR A 122 -26.63 -6.15 6.82
N LEU A 123 -25.89 -6.43 5.74
CA LEU A 123 -24.50 -6.89 5.82
C LEU A 123 -23.64 -5.99 6.71
N SER A 124 -23.82 -4.67 6.62
CA SER A 124 -23.05 -3.71 7.41
C SER A 124 -23.36 -3.78 8.90
N VAL A 125 -24.63 -3.94 9.27
CA VAL A 125 -25.05 -4.04 10.68
C VAL A 125 -24.49 -5.32 11.29
N TYR A 126 -24.70 -6.46 10.64
CA TYR A 126 -24.18 -7.75 11.10
C TYR A 126 -22.65 -7.73 11.21
N HIS A 127 -21.96 -7.18 10.22
CA HIS A 127 -20.50 -7.07 10.26
C HIS A 127 -19.99 -6.24 11.45
N LYS A 128 -20.62 -5.09 11.75
CA LYS A 128 -20.23 -4.26 12.89
C LYS A 128 -20.46 -4.96 14.23
N ILE A 129 -21.50 -5.77 14.32
CA ILE A 129 -21.78 -6.60 15.50
C ILE A 129 -20.67 -7.67 15.66
N GLU A 130 -20.34 -8.39 14.59
CA GLU A 130 -19.30 -9.43 14.61
C GLU A 130 -17.90 -8.87 14.93
N VAL A 131 -17.59 -7.65 14.50
CA VAL A 131 -16.33 -6.96 14.83
C VAL A 131 -16.37 -6.32 16.23
N GLY A 132 -17.52 -6.32 16.91
CA GLY A 132 -17.70 -5.73 18.23
C GLY A 132 -17.59 -4.20 18.23
N GLN A 133 -18.04 -3.56 17.15
CA GLN A 133 -18.09 -2.10 16.97
C GLN A 133 -19.51 -1.54 17.18
N ARG A 134 -20.52 -2.40 17.31
CA ARG A 134 -21.92 -2.02 17.51
C ARG A 134 -22.56 -2.93 18.57
N GLU A 135 -23.31 -2.31 19.46
CA GLU A 135 -24.21 -2.99 20.40
C GLU A 135 -25.36 -3.70 19.64
N ILE A 136 -25.93 -4.72 20.26
CA ILE A 136 -27.10 -5.44 19.75
C ILE A 136 -28.27 -5.05 20.63
N TYR A 137 -29.37 -4.67 19.98
CA TYR A 137 -30.60 -4.37 20.70
C TYR A 137 -31.36 -5.65 21.00
N GLU A 138 -32.16 -5.66 22.06
CA GLU A 138 -32.90 -6.84 22.54
C GLU A 138 -33.71 -7.53 21.43
N ASN A 139 -34.37 -6.74 20.59
CA ASN A 139 -35.15 -7.23 19.44
C ASN A 139 -34.31 -7.86 18.31
N GLU A 140 -32.99 -7.64 18.29
CA GLU A 140 -32.07 -8.18 17.30
C GLU A 140 -31.39 -9.49 17.75
N ILE A 141 -31.45 -9.81 19.05
CA ILE A 141 -30.77 -10.99 19.63
C ILE A 141 -31.42 -12.29 19.14
N GLU A 142 -32.74 -12.38 19.20
CA GLU A 142 -33.47 -13.60 18.84
C GLU A 142 -33.38 -13.95 17.35
N PRO A 143 -33.56 -12.99 16.41
CA PRO A 143 -33.31 -13.22 14.98
C PRO A 143 -31.87 -13.67 14.69
N LEU A 144 -30.89 -13.08 15.39
CA LEU A 144 -29.49 -13.44 15.24
C LEU A 144 -29.22 -14.88 15.69
N ALA A 145 -29.74 -15.30 16.84
CA ALA A 145 -29.60 -16.66 17.34
C ALA A 145 -30.29 -17.68 16.41
N LYS A 146 -31.51 -17.38 15.96
CA LYS A 146 -32.26 -18.21 15.00
C LYS A 146 -31.50 -18.41 13.69
N SER A 147 -30.72 -17.43 13.25
CA SER A 147 -29.88 -17.56 12.05
C SER A 147 -28.86 -18.70 12.16
N PHE A 148 -28.48 -19.13 13.37
CA PHE A 148 -27.59 -20.26 13.61
C PHE A 148 -28.31 -21.49 14.16
N THR A 149 -29.64 -21.59 13.99
CA THR A 149 -30.46 -22.69 14.49
C THR A 149 -30.31 -22.92 16.00
N MET A 150 -30.15 -21.84 16.78
CA MET A 150 -30.03 -21.87 18.24
C MET A 150 -30.93 -20.82 18.90
N THR A 151 -31.17 -20.98 20.20
CA THR A 151 -31.85 -19.97 21.03
C THR A 151 -30.86 -18.93 21.52
N ALA A 152 -31.33 -17.75 21.93
CA ALA A 152 -30.47 -16.72 22.50
C ALA A 152 -29.65 -17.24 23.71
N SER A 153 -30.28 -17.98 24.63
CA SER A 153 -29.59 -18.60 25.77
C SER A 153 -28.45 -19.50 25.33
N SER A 154 -28.73 -20.44 24.40
CA SER A 154 -27.72 -21.38 23.90
C SER A 154 -26.55 -20.67 23.20
N MET A 155 -26.84 -19.59 22.46
CA MET A 155 -25.82 -18.74 21.85
C MET A 155 -24.92 -18.09 22.90
N PHE A 156 -25.50 -17.46 23.92
CA PHE A 156 -24.73 -16.82 25.00
C PHE A 156 -23.91 -17.84 25.80
N ASP A 157 -24.47 -19.01 26.12
CA ASP A 157 -23.76 -20.08 26.82
C ASP A 157 -22.57 -20.58 26.02
N LYS A 158 -22.75 -20.75 24.70
CA LYS A 158 -21.68 -21.15 23.80
C LYS A 158 -20.57 -20.10 23.71
N ILE A 159 -20.92 -18.82 23.64
CA ILE A 159 -19.95 -17.71 23.66
C ILE A 159 -19.21 -17.66 25.01
N ALA A 160 -19.91 -17.84 26.13
CA ALA A 160 -19.32 -17.87 27.46
C ALA A 160 -18.35 -19.05 27.64
N ASN A 161 -18.69 -20.22 27.10
CA ASN A 161 -17.80 -21.39 27.10
C ASN A 161 -16.55 -21.16 26.25
N LEU A 162 -16.69 -20.56 25.06
CA LEU A 162 -15.57 -20.19 24.20
C LEU A 162 -14.66 -19.12 24.84
N TYR A 163 -15.24 -18.22 25.64
CA TYR A 163 -14.47 -17.25 26.41
C TYR A 163 -13.66 -17.92 27.52
N LYS A 164 -14.31 -18.79 28.31
CA LYS A 164 -13.67 -19.56 29.39
C LYS A 164 -12.59 -20.51 28.89
N SER A 165 -12.74 -21.08 27.70
CA SER A 165 -11.72 -21.95 27.09
C SER A 165 -10.48 -21.19 26.59
N GLY A 166 -10.50 -19.85 26.59
CA GLY A 166 -9.41 -19.03 26.10
C GLY A 166 -9.25 -19.04 24.56
N GLU A 167 -10.18 -19.65 23.82
CA GLU A 167 -10.15 -19.65 22.36
C GLU A 167 -10.41 -18.25 21.79
N LEU A 168 -11.22 -17.44 22.48
CA LEU A 168 -11.56 -16.09 22.03
C LEU A 168 -10.45 -15.07 22.33
N THR A 169 -9.63 -15.28 23.37
CA THR A 169 -8.56 -14.35 23.76
C THR A 169 -7.48 -14.22 22.69
N LYS A 170 -7.15 -15.29 21.96
CA LYS A 170 -6.22 -15.22 20.81
C LYS A 170 -6.73 -14.30 19.69
N GLN A 171 -8.04 -14.32 19.43
CA GLN A 171 -8.65 -13.51 18.38
C GLN A 171 -8.81 -12.04 18.80
N ILE A 172 -9.22 -11.81 20.05
CA ILE A 172 -9.34 -10.47 20.64
C ILE A 172 -7.96 -9.80 20.69
N ASN A 173 -6.93 -10.55 21.11
CA ASN A 173 -5.56 -10.03 21.19
C ASN A 173 -4.97 -9.73 19.81
N LYS A 174 -5.26 -10.53 18.77
CA LYS A 174 -4.80 -10.22 17.39
C LYS A 174 -5.34 -8.88 16.87
N VAL A 175 -6.55 -8.50 17.26
CA VAL A 175 -7.12 -7.18 16.96
C VAL A 175 -6.45 -6.10 17.80
N LYS A 176 -6.22 -6.34 19.11
CA LYS A 176 -5.48 -5.41 19.98
C LYS A 176 -4.05 -5.17 19.50
N GLU A 177 -3.33 -6.21 19.07
CA GLU A 177 -1.96 -6.12 18.55
C GLU A 177 -1.88 -5.32 17.25
N ARG A 178 -2.85 -5.50 16.34
CA ARG A 178 -2.95 -4.67 15.12
C ARG A 178 -3.17 -3.19 15.41
N VAL A 179 -3.89 -2.84 16.48
CA VAL A 179 -4.10 -1.43 16.84
C VAL A 179 -2.94 -0.90 17.69
N LYS A 180 -2.34 -1.74 18.55
CA LYS A 180 -1.18 -1.38 19.36
C LYS A 180 0.09 -1.21 18.52
N SER A 181 0.23 -1.97 17.43
CA SER A 181 1.28 -1.75 16.42
C SER A 181 1.09 -0.46 15.63
N VAL A 182 -0.12 0.08 15.55
CA VAL A 182 -0.40 1.42 15.00
C VAL A 182 -0.12 2.53 16.02
N LEU A 183 0.04 2.20 17.30
CA LEU A 183 0.16 3.15 18.42
C LEU A 183 1.57 3.24 19.05
N VAL A 184 2.48 2.30 18.78
CA VAL A 184 3.84 2.28 19.35
C VAL A 184 4.85 2.72 18.28
N PRO A 185 5.63 3.79 18.49
CA PRO A 185 6.54 4.32 17.46
C PRO A 185 7.80 3.48 17.15
N ASP A 186 8.15 2.45 17.96
CA ASP A 186 9.50 1.83 17.93
C ASP A 186 9.56 0.28 17.99
N ASN A 187 8.49 -0.43 17.60
CA ASN A 187 8.54 -1.89 17.45
C ASN A 187 8.81 -2.27 15.98
N PRO A 188 9.70 -3.22 15.61
CA PRO A 188 9.77 -3.69 14.22
C PRO A 188 8.46 -4.34 13.73
N VAL A 189 7.52 -4.63 14.63
CA VAL A 189 6.13 -5.05 14.34
C VAL A 189 5.15 -3.86 14.27
N SER A 190 5.58 -2.63 14.59
CA SER A 190 4.89 -1.36 14.25
C SER A 190 5.21 -0.84 12.85
N GLY A 191 5.83 -1.66 12.01
CA GLY A 191 5.70 -1.55 10.56
C GLY A 191 4.37 -2.14 10.12
N ILE A 192 3.28 -1.37 10.28
CA ILE A 192 1.98 -1.51 9.62
C ILE A 192 1.77 -2.87 8.93
N ASP A 193 1.16 -3.84 9.62
CA ASP A 193 0.63 -5.04 8.95
C ASP A 193 -0.64 -4.66 8.16
N VAL A 194 -0.41 -3.95 7.04
CA VAL A 194 -1.38 -3.55 6.02
C VAL A 194 -1.84 -4.73 5.16
N HIS A 195 -1.44 -5.96 5.48
CA HIS A 195 -1.64 -7.11 4.60
C HIS A 195 -3.04 -7.70 4.54
N ASP A 196 -4.02 -7.17 5.28
CA ASP A 196 -5.43 -7.60 5.12
C ASP A 196 -6.42 -6.46 4.92
N GLY A 197 -5.91 -5.24 4.71
CA GLY A 197 -6.70 -4.03 4.76
C GLY A 197 -7.19 -3.50 3.43
N LEU A 198 -7.55 -4.31 2.43
CA LEU A 198 -8.31 -3.96 1.20
C LEU A 198 -7.88 -2.73 0.32
N TYR A 199 -6.88 -1.92 0.71
CA TYR A 199 -6.51 -0.67 0.02
C TYR A 199 -5.00 -0.50 -0.23
N GLY A 200 -4.13 -1.30 0.39
CA GLY A 200 -2.68 -1.23 0.15
C GLY A 200 -2.25 -1.87 -1.18
N ALA A 201 -2.57 -3.16 -1.38
CA ALA A 201 -2.00 -3.91 -2.50
C ALA A 201 -2.39 -3.38 -3.88
N LYS A 202 -3.64 -2.95 -4.13
CA LYS A 202 -4.06 -2.54 -5.48
C LYS A 202 -3.62 -1.14 -5.89
N LEU A 203 -3.44 -0.21 -4.96
CA LEU A 203 -2.92 1.13 -5.26
C LEU A 203 -1.39 1.11 -5.33
N TYR A 204 -0.73 0.38 -4.43
CA TYR A 204 0.72 0.22 -4.45
C TYR A 204 1.17 -0.63 -5.65
N ASP A 205 0.46 -1.71 -6.02
CA ASP A 205 0.75 -2.43 -7.28
C ASP A 205 0.49 -1.55 -8.51
N SER A 206 -0.53 -0.68 -8.49
CA SER A 206 -0.80 0.21 -9.62
C SER A 206 0.22 1.35 -9.74
N ALA A 207 0.74 1.82 -8.61
CA ALA A 207 1.85 2.78 -8.56
C ALA A 207 3.18 2.10 -8.93
N ARG A 208 3.47 0.90 -8.41
CA ARG A 208 4.69 0.13 -8.72
C ARG A 208 4.72 -0.37 -10.16
N LYS A 209 3.57 -0.64 -10.79
CA LYS A 209 3.45 -0.88 -12.25
C LYS A 209 3.87 0.32 -13.11
N LYS A 210 3.89 1.52 -12.51
CA LYS A 210 4.27 2.78 -13.14
C LYS A 210 5.62 3.31 -12.63
N LEU A 211 6.33 2.56 -11.79
CA LEU A 211 7.62 2.96 -11.24
C LEU A 211 8.71 1.98 -11.70
N VAL A 212 9.82 2.52 -12.18
CA VAL A 212 10.98 1.79 -12.68
C VAL A 212 12.16 2.05 -11.75
N PRO A 213 12.87 1.01 -11.29
CA PRO A 213 14.06 1.20 -10.47
C PRO A 213 15.22 1.77 -11.28
N VAL A 214 15.99 2.65 -10.66
CA VAL A 214 17.23 3.20 -11.22
C VAL A 214 18.41 2.46 -10.60
N PHE A 215 18.98 1.51 -11.35
CA PHE A 215 20.09 0.68 -10.86
C PHE A 215 21.47 1.29 -11.14
N GLY A 216 21.56 2.25 -12.05
CA GLY A 216 22.84 2.80 -12.50
C GLY A 216 23.01 4.28 -12.15
N THR A 217 24.08 4.61 -11.44
CA THR A 217 24.48 6.00 -11.17
C THR A 217 25.80 6.33 -11.88
N PRO A 218 26.01 7.59 -12.32
CA PRO A 218 27.22 7.95 -13.06
C PRO A 218 28.47 7.86 -12.16
N SER A 219 29.51 7.15 -12.62
CA SER A 219 30.79 7.04 -11.92
C SER A 219 31.95 7.19 -12.90
N GLY A 220 32.36 8.44 -13.14
CA GLY A 220 33.41 8.74 -14.13
C GLY A 220 32.95 8.40 -15.55
N ARG A 221 33.75 7.57 -16.26
CA ARG A 221 33.47 7.10 -17.64
C ARG A 221 32.56 5.89 -17.70
N THR A 222 32.33 5.25 -16.55
CA THR A 222 31.46 4.07 -16.41
C THR A 222 30.22 4.42 -15.59
N ILE A 223 29.28 3.48 -15.53
CA ILE A 223 28.09 3.56 -14.69
C ILE A 223 28.28 2.58 -13.55
N LEU A 224 28.19 3.06 -12.32
CA LEU A 224 28.17 2.19 -11.15
C LEU A 224 26.80 1.55 -11.08
N PHE A 225 26.77 0.22 -11.15
CA PHE A 225 25.54 -0.56 -11.18
C PHE A 225 25.31 -1.26 -9.86
N LYS A 226 24.18 -0.98 -9.22
CA LYS A 226 23.73 -1.60 -7.98
C LYS A 226 22.24 -1.93 -8.11
N LYS A 227 21.89 -3.19 -7.85
CA LYS A 227 20.50 -3.67 -7.89
C LYS A 227 19.76 -3.25 -6.62
N SER A 228 19.50 -1.95 -6.52
CA SER A 228 18.82 -1.33 -5.39
C SER A 228 17.48 -0.72 -5.82
N ASP A 229 16.47 -0.90 -4.98
CA ASP A 229 15.14 -0.30 -5.12
C ASP A 229 15.08 1.09 -4.44
N GLU A 230 16.21 1.62 -3.96
CA GLU A 230 16.29 2.90 -3.24
C GLU A 230 15.82 4.09 -4.09
N THR A 231 16.09 4.07 -5.40
CA THR A 231 15.73 5.16 -6.32
C THR A 231 14.79 4.65 -7.40
N MET A 232 13.54 5.10 -7.39
CA MET A 232 12.50 4.73 -8.35
C MET A 232 12.02 5.98 -9.11
N ILE A 233 11.82 5.86 -10.42
CA ILE A 233 11.28 6.93 -11.27
C ILE A 233 10.00 6.50 -11.96
N VAL A 234 9.17 7.46 -12.37
CA VAL A 234 7.94 7.16 -13.12
C VAL A 234 8.31 6.64 -14.51
N ALA A 235 7.75 5.48 -14.87
CA ALA A 235 7.88 4.88 -16.19
C ALA A 235 7.29 5.85 -17.24
N PRO A 236 7.99 6.09 -18.36
CA PRO A 236 7.35 6.71 -19.51
C PRO A 236 6.11 5.92 -19.95
N MET A 237 5.11 6.61 -20.50
CA MET A 237 3.80 6.01 -20.82
C MET A 237 3.93 4.77 -21.73
N ASP A 238 4.90 4.76 -22.64
CA ASP A 238 5.15 3.65 -23.59
C ASP A 238 5.79 2.39 -22.94
N LEU A 239 6.30 2.54 -21.72
CA LEU A 239 6.99 1.50 -20.96
C LEU A 239 6.18 1.01 -19.75
N GLU A 240 5.00 1.59 -19.49
CA GLU A 240 4.15 1.20 -18.37
C GLU A 240 3.76 -0.29 -18.45
N GLY A 241 3.90 -1.02 -17.33
CA GLY A 241 3.48 -2.42 -17.22
C GLY A 241 4.44 -3.46 -17.81
N ARG A 242 5.55 -3.07 -18.44
CA ARG A 242 6.61 -4.02 -18.85
C ARG A 242 7.35 -4.56 -17.61
N LYS A 243 7.57 -5.87 -17.57
CA LYS A 243 8.29 -6.52 -16.45
C LYS A 243 9.77 -6.67 -16.81
N GLY A 244 10.66 -6.36 -15.87
CA GLY A 244 12.12 -6.50 -16.08
C GLY A 244 12.80 -5.29 -16.71
N ILE A 245 12.15 -4.12 -16.69
CA ILE A 245 12.77 -2.86 -17.09
C ILE A 245 13.45 -2.18 -15.91
N TYR A 246 14.57 -1.52 -16.17
CA TYR A 246 15.27 -0.67 -15.22
C TYR A 246 15.86 0.55 -15.93
N ALA A 247 16.19 1.58 -15.17
CA ALA A 247 16.82 2.78 -15.67
C ALA A 247 18.26 2.92 -15.18
N VAL A 248 19.10 3.58 -15.97
CA VAL A 248 20.43 4.02 -15.58
C VAL A 248 20.62 5.48 -15.94
N VAL A 249 21.44 6.18 -15.17
CA VAL A 249 21.82 7.57 -15.42
C VAL A 249 23.26 7.60 -15.89
N PRO A 250 23.53 7.79 -17.19
CA PRO A 250 24.89 7.89 -17.71
C PRO A 250 25.51 9.27 -17.46
N ASN A 251 26.83 9.32 -17.45
CA ASN A 251 27.59 10.57 -17.48
C ASN A 251 27.77 11.05 -18.94
N ALA A 252 26.76 11.74 -19.47
CA ALA A 252 26.71 12.17 -20.87
C ALA A 252 27.94 12.98 -21.34
N LYS A 253 28.56 13.78 -20.45
CA LYS A 253 29.75 14.60 -20.77
C LYS A 253 30.99 13.77 -21.12
N GLN A 254 31.09 12.56 -20.58
CA GLN A 254 32.24 11.66 -20.81
C GLN A 254 31.99 10.62 -21.90
N LEU A 255 30.75 10.52 -22.41
CA LEU A 255 30.33 9.63 -23.50
C LEU A 255 30.28 10.34 -24.87
N GLY A 256 31.03 11.44 -25.02
CA GLY A 256 31.27 12.08 -26.32
C GLY A 256 30.05 12.74 -26.99
N GLY A 257 29.01 13.13 -26.24
CA GLY A 257 27.85 13.85 -26.76
C GLY A 257 26.80 13.00 -27.49
N ILE A 258 26.91 11.67 -27.43
CA ILE A 258 25.95 10.73 -28.03
C ILE A 258 24.60 10.75 -27.31
N LEU A 259 24.59 11.10 -26.02
CA LEU A 259 23.39 11.16 -25.19
C LEU A 259 23.15 12.58 -24.66
N PRO A 260 21.88 13.01 -24.52
CA PRO A 260 21.56 14.30 -23.92
C PRO A 260 22.06 14.41 -22.47
N GLU A 261 22.44 15.63 -22.06
CA GLU A 261 22.80 15.91 -20.67
C GLU A 261 21.61 15.60 -19.74
N LYS A 262 21.89 14.90 -18.63
CA LYS A 262 20.88 14.43 -17.66
C LYS A 262 19.76 13.59 -18.32
N SER A 263 20.12 12.46 -18.92
CA SER A 263 19.13 11.52 -19.46
C SER A 263 18.94 10.30 -18.55
N TYR A 264 17.75 9.70 -18.61
CA TYR A 264 17.48 8.35 -18.13
C TYR A 264 17.50 7.39 -19.32
N VAL A 265 18.32 6.36 -19.23
CA VAL A 265 18.41 5.29 -20.22
C VAL A 265 17.71 4.07 -19.65
N PHE A 266 16.61 3.66 -20.29
CA PHE A 266 15.84 2.50 -19.89
C PHE A 266 16.31 1.27 -20.67
N ALA A 267 16.57 0.18 -19.96
CA ALA A 267 16.92 -1.11 -20.52
C ALA A 267 15.97 -2.21 -20.07
N ASP A 268 15.81 -3.22 -20.92
CA ASP A 268 14.99 -4.40 -20.66
C ASP A 268 15.89 -5.64 -20.57
N ILE A 269 15.76 -6.35 -19.45
CA ILE A 269 16.53 -7.57 -19.15
C ILE A 269 16.09 -8.73 -20.06
N ASN A 270 14.82 -8.75 -20.47
CA ASN A 270 14.22 -9.87 -21.19
C ASN A 270 14.22 -9.68 -22.72
N ALA A 271 14.54 -8.47 -23.20
CA ALA A 271 14.54 -8.19 -24.62
C ALA A 271 15.82 -8.72 -25.29
N PRO A 272 15.72 -9.47 -26.41
CA PRO A 272 16.89 -9.97 -27.11
C PRO A 272 17.68 -8.81 -27.75
N VAL A 273 19.00 -8.85 -27.57
CA VAL A 273 19.92 -7.85 -28.11
C VAL A 273 20.31 -8.23 -29.54
N SER A 274 20.12 -7.32 -30.49
CA SER A 274 20.49 -7.52 -31.90
C SER A 274 21.60 -6.58 -32.35
N VAL A 275 22.28 -6.93 -33.44
CA VAL A 275 23.34 -6.10 -34.03
C VAL A 275 22.77 -4.76 -34.48
N GLY A 276 23.42 -3.67 -34.10
CA GLY A 276 22.96 -2.30 -34.35
C GLY A 276 22.17 -1.68 -33.19
N ASP A 277 21.72 -2.48 -32.21
CA ASP A 277 21.08 -1.95 -31.01
C ASP A 277 22.10 -1.26 -30.08
N LEU A 278 21.58 -0.38 -29.22
CA LEU A 278 22.30 0.05 -28.02
C LEU A 278 22.00 -0.93 -26.88
N ALA A 279 23.02 -1.27 -26.10
CA ALA A 279 22.87 -2.15 -24.95
C ALA A 279 23.65 -1.62 -23.74
N ILE A 280 23.18 -1.99 -22.55
CA ILE A 280 23.94 -1.85 -21.30
C ILE A 280 24.70 -3.14 -21.10
N CYS A 281 26.03 -3.05 -21.08
CA CYS A 281 26.93 -4.16 -20.86
C CYS A 281 27.46 -4.12 -19.43
N LEU A 282 27.26 -5.22 -18.70
CA LEU A 282 27.71 -5.41 -17.33
C LEU A 282 28.96 -6.29 -17.32
N ASP A 283 29.95 -5.92 -16.51
CA ASP A 283 31.15 -6.75 -16.29
C ASP A 283 30.85 -8.03 -15.50
N SER A 284 29.74 -8.06 -14.77
CA SER A 284 29.31 -9.13 -13.87
C SER A 284 28.00 -9.77 -14.32
N ASP A 285 27.75 -11.02 -13.90
CA ASP A 285 26.53 -11.76 -14.22
C ASP A 285 25.32 -11.20 -13.46
N PHE A 286 24.37 -10.61 -14.18
CA PHE A 286 23.20 -9.97 -13.58
C PHE A 286 22.36 -10.91 -12.71
N ALA A 287 22.33 -12.21 -13.03
CA ALA A 287 21.55 -13.19 -12.27
C ALA A 287 22.13 -13.46 -10.87
N LYS A 288 23.43 -13.18 -10.66
CA LYS A 288 24.17 -13.47 -9.43
C LYS A 288 24.46 -12.23 -8.58
N LEU A 289 24.06 -11.05 -9.04
CA LEU A 289 24.23 -9.79 -8.30
C LEU A 289 23.11 -9.61 -7.27
N ASP A 290 23.50 -9.48 -6.00
CA ASP A 290 22.60 -9.13 -4.90
C ASP A 290 22.60 -7.62 -4.64
N SER A 291 21.69 -7.15 -3.78
CA SER A 291 21.47 -5.72 -3.53
C SER A 291 22.64 -4.98 -2.85
N ASN A 292 23.62 -5.70 -2.31
CA ASN A 292 24.83 -5.12 -1.72
C ASN A 292 26.05 -5.16 -2.66
N ASP A 293 25.94 -5.85 -3.80
CA ASP A 293 27.03 -5.98 -4.76
C ASP A 293 27.06 -4.80 -5.72
N VAL A 294 28.27 -4.45 -6.16
CA VAL A 294 28.51 -3.33 -7.06
C VAL A 294 29.22 -3.85 -8.30
N ALA A 295 28.64 -3.58 -9.46
CA ALA A 295 29.18 -3.94 -10.77
C ALA A 295 29.43 -2.69 -11.61
N ASN A 296 30.28 -2.80 -12.64
CA ASN A 296 30.42 -1.72 -13.61
C ASN A 296 29.57 -1.99 -14.84
N ALA A 297 28.83 -0.98 -15.25
CA ALA A 297 28.04 -0.96 -16.46
C ALA A 297 28.61 0.06 -17.46
N GLN A 298 28.52 -0.27 -18.74
CA GLN A 298 28.82 0.66 -19.83
C GLN A 298 27.75 0.57 -20.91
N ILE A 299 27.44 1.71 -21.53
CA ILE A 299 26.54 1.74 -22.70
C ILE A 299 27.37 1.49 -23.93
N VAL A 300 26.99 0.48 -24.71
CA VAL A 300 27.73 0.02 -25.89
C VAL A 300 26.82 -0.08 -27.10
N SER A 301 27.39 0.14 -28.29
CA SER A 301 26.75 -0.21 -29.55
C SER A 301 27.06 -1.65 -29.89
N VAL A 302 26.02 -2.44 -30.16
CA VAL A 302 26.15 -3.87 -30.38
C VAL A 302 26.62 -4.12 -31.81
N ARG A 303 27.76 -4.80 -31.97
CA ARG A 303 28.34 -5.15 -33.26
C ARG A 303 28.59 -6.66 -33.35
N GLN A 304 28.77 -7.15 -34.56
CA GLN A 304 29.09 -8.54 -34.83
C GLN A 304 30.48 -8.64 -35.42
N ASP A 305 31.25 -9.64 -35.00
CA ASP A 305 32.52 -9.97 -35.64
C ASP A 305 32.30 -10.84 -36.88
N THR A 306 33.32 -10.94 -37.72
CA THR A 306 33.38 -11.79 -38.92
C THR A 306 33.03 -13.26 -38.68
N LYS A 307 33.16 -13.74 -37.44
CA LYS A 307 32.78 -15.10 -37.00
C LYS A 307 31.34 -15.21 -36.47
N GLY A 308 30.54 -14.16 -36.61
CA GLY A 308 29.15 -14.14 -36.19
C GLY A 308 28.90 -13.89 -34.69
N LYS A 309 29.94 -13.69 -33.87
CA LYS A 309 29.81 -13.43 -32.43
C LYS A 309 29.52 -11.96 -32.15
N ILE A 310 28.54 -11.70 -31.28
CA ILE A 310 28.12 -10.36 -30.87
C ILE A 310 29.05 -9.80 -29.77
N TYR A 311 29.44 -8.54 -29.89
CA TYR A 311 30.23 -7.80 -28.89
C TYR A 311 29.78 -6.34 -28.78
N GLY A 312 30.10 -5.69 -27.65
CA GLY A 312 29.85 -4.27 -27.44
C GLY A 312 31.00 -3.40 -27.94
N HIS A 313 30.69 -2.32 -28.64
CA HIS A 313 31.67 -1.30 -29.03
C HIS A 313 31.42 -0.02 -28.21
N GLY A 314 32.44 0.39 -27.44
CA GLY A 314 32.39 1.56 -26.58
C GLY A 314 32.72 2.87 -27.31
N THR A 315 32.74 3.99 -26.57
CA THR A 315 33.02 5.33 -27.11
C THR A 315 34.52 5.58 -27.34
N GLY A 316 35.40 4.73 -26.80
CA GLY A 316 36.77 4.55 -27.29
C GLY A 316 36.82 3.25 -28.10
N THR A 317 37.71 3.13 -29.07
CA THR A 317 37.84 2.03 -30.08
C THR A 317 38.05 0.61 -29.52
N GLU A 318 37.76 0.39 -28.25
CA GLU A 318 37.92 -0.85 -27.52
C GLU A 318 36.67 -1.73 -27.69
N LYS A 319 36.91 -3.02 -27.95
CA LYS A 319 35.86 -4.04 -27.92
C LYS A 319 35.59 -4.39 -26.46
N ILE A 320 34.35 -4.21 -26.02
CA ILE A 320 33.90 -4.52 -24.66
C ILE A 320 33.10 -5.82 -24.70
N THR A 321 33.57 -6.80 -23.95
CA THR A 321 32.86 -8.07 -23.71
C THR A 321 32.54 -8.17 -22.23
N GLY A 322 31.31 -7.85 -21.85
CA GLY A 322 30.79 -8.09 -20.50
C GLY A 322 30.08 -9.42 -20.38
N ALA A 323 29.84 -9.85 -19.15
CA ALA A 323 29.16 -11.11 -18.82
C ALA A 323 27.66 -11.07 -19.15
N THR A 324 27.03 -9.89 -19.10
CA THR A 324 25.61 -9.72 -19.43
C THR A 324 25.39 -8.47 -20.28
N MET A 325 24.47 -8.54 -21.25
CA MET A 325 24.05 -7.42 -22.09
C MET A 325 22.52 -7.29 -22.09
N HIS A 326 22.02 -6.10 -21.74
CA HIS A 326 20.59 -5.79 -21.76
C HIS A 326 20.30 -4.72 -22.82
N LYS A 327 19.24 -4.90 -23.60
CA LYS A 327 18.89 -3.98 -24.69
C LYS A 327 18.39 -2.66 -24.12
N VAL A 328 18.92 -1.55 -24.63
CA VAL A 328 18.36 -0.22 -24.38
C VAL A 328 17.11 -0.06 -25.21
N ILE A 329 16.00 0.27 -24.55
CA ILE A 329 14.68 0.37 -25.17
C ILE A 329 14.20 1.81 -25.33
N MET A 330 14.71 2.74 -24.50
CA MET A 330 14.29 4.14 -24.54
C MET A 330 15.30 5.03 -23.84
N ILE A 331 15.48 6.25 -24.33
CA ILE A 331 16.29 7.29 -23.71
C ILE A 331 15.38 8.50 -23.52
N VAL A 332 15.31 9.02 -22.30
CA VAL A 332 14.44 10.14 -21.94
C VAL A 332 15.28 11.23 -21.33
N MET A 333 15.07 12.47 -21.76
CA MET A 333 15.67 13.63 -21.11
C MET A 333 14.98 13.90 -19.77
N LYS A 334 15.78 14.10 -18.72
CA LYS A 334 15.29 14.54 -17.42
C LYS A 334 14.88 16.00 -17.45
#